data_AF-A0A3C1DBT9-F1
#
_entry.id   AF-A0A3C1DBT9-F1
#
_cell.length_a   1.000
_cell.length_b   1.000
_cell.length_c   1.000
_cell.angle_alpha   90.00
_cell.angle_beta   90.00
_cell.angle_gamma   90.00
#
_symmetry.space_group_name_H-M   'P 1'
#
loop_
_entity.id
_entity.type
_entity.pdbx_description
1 polymer ?
#
loop_
_entity_poly.entity_id
_entity_poly.type
_entity_poly.pdbx_seq_one_letter_code
_entity_poly.pdbx_strand_id
1 'polypeptide(L)' 'MLYATVVENARVGGKVVQRTVLNIGRVEPEQVPYLKAAWAKDKPRLVRG' A
#
# COMPACT_ATOMS: atom_id res chain seq x y z
N MET A 1 5.93 8.44 13.99
CA MET A 1 4.59 8.80 13.47
C MET A 1 4.61 9.32 12.04
N LEU A 2 4.01 8.56 11.12
CA LEU A 2 3.80 8.87 9.70
C LEU A 2 2.29 8.81 9.37
N TYR A 3 1.89 9.30 8.20
CA TYR A 3 0.55 9.09 7.66
C TYR A 3 0.63 8.23 6.40
N ALA A 4 -0.21 7.21 6.31
CA ALA A 4 -0.17 6.23 5.23
C ALA A 4 -1.49 6.16 4.46
N THR A 5 -1.36 6.06 3.14
CA THR A 5 -2.47 5.95 2.19
C THR A 5 -2.08 4.95 1.12
N VAL A 6 -3.00 4.07 0.74
CA VAL A 6 -2.82 3.15 -0.38
C VAL A 6 -3.27 3.86 -1.65
N VAL A 7 -2.39 3.87 -2.66
CA VAL A 7 -2.65 4.45 -3.98
C VAL A 7 -2.57 3.37 -5.06
N GLU A 8 -3.50 3.42 -5.99
CA GLU A 8 -3.45 2.65 -7.22
C GLU A 8 -2.87 3.50 -8.34
N ASN A 9 -1.97 2.93 -9.14
CA ASN A 9 -1.42 3.56 -10.34
C ASN A 9 -2.16 3.01 -11.56
N ALA A 10 -2.92 3.86 -12.25
CA ALA A 10 -3.56 3.53 -13.52
C ALA A 10 -2.88 4.29 -14.67
N ARG A 11 -2.83 3.71 -15.88
CA ARG A 11 -2.43 4.42 -17.09
C ARG A 11 -3.68 4.80 -17.88
N VAL A 12 -3.92 6.10 -18.03
CA VAL A 12 -5.06 6.64 -18.78
C VAL A 12 -4.52 7.60 -19.84
N GLY A 13 -4.74 7.29 -21.12
CA GLY A 13 -4.29 8.13 -22.24
C GLY A 13 -2.77 8.38 -22.26
N GLY A 14 -1.98 7.36 -21.92
CA GLY A 14 -0.51 7.46 -21.88
C GLY A 14 0.05 8.17 -20.63
N LYS A 15 -0.79 8.68 -19.72
CA LYS A 15 -0.36 9.31 -18.47
C LYS A 15 -0.58 8.37 -17.29
N VAL A 16 0.33 8.42 -16.31
CA VAL A 16 0.16 7.74 -15.02
C VAL A 16 -0.74 8.60 -14.15
N VAL A 17 -1.88 8.04 -13.73
CA VAL A 17 -2.82 8.65 -12.81
C VAL A 17 -2.78 7.88 -11.50
N GLN A 18 -2.61 8.57 -10.39
CA GLN A 18 -2.64 7.99 -9.06
C GLN A 18 -4.00 8.23 -8.43
N ARG A 19 -4.63 7.18 -7.92
CA ARG A 19 -5.90 7.26 -7.19
C ARG A 19 -5.73 6.68 -5.80
N THR A 20 -6.11 7.44 -4.78
CA THR A 20 -6.23 6.92 -3.42
C THR A 20 -7.35 5.88 -3.37
N VAL A 21 -7.03 4.67 -2.91
CA VAL A 21 -7.99 3.57 -2.74
C VAL A 21 -8.31 3.27 -1.28
N LEU A 22 -7.41 3.62 -0.36
CA LEU A 22 -7.63 3.45 1.07
C LEU A 22 -6.79 4.46 1.87
N ASN A 23 -7.38 5.08 2.89
CA ASN A 23 -6.64 5.86 3.88
C ASN A 23 -6.41 5.00 5.13
N ILE A 24 -5.14 4.73 5.47
CA ILE A 24 -4.77 3.90 6.64
C ILE A 24 -4.65 4.78 7.89
N GLY A 25 -4.31 6.06 7.73
CA GLY A 25 -4.18 7.00 8.83
C GLY A 25 -2.77 7.03 9.42
N ARG A 26 -2.69 7.30 10.73
CA ARG A 26 -1.43 7.41 11.45
C ARG A 26 -0.82 6.03 11.68
N VAL A 27 0.48 5.90 11.39
CA VAL A 27 1.24 4.67 11.55
C VAL A 27 2.61 4.97 12.15
N GLU A 28 3.19 4.01 12.86
CA GLU A 28 4.57 4.09 13.31
C GLU A 28 5.55 3.62 12.23
N PRO A 29 6.80 4.14 12.19
CA PRO A 29 7.78 3.79 11.17
C PRO A 29 8.01 2.29 11.05
N GLU A 30 7.97 1.56 12.16
CA GLU A 30 8.16 0.11 12.24
C GLU A 30 7.01 -0.66 11.57
N GLN A 31 5.83 -0.04 11.39
CA GLN A 31 4.68 -0.65 10.74
C GLN A 31 4.78 -0.60 9.21
N VAL A 32 5.55 0.33 8.66
CA VAL A 32 5.66 0.58 7.21
C VAL A 32 6.05 -0.67 6.40
N PRO A 33 7.03 -1.50 6.82
CA PRO A 33 7.39 -2.71 6.08
C PRO A 33 6.22 -3.70 5.96
N TYR A 34 5.41 -3.87 7.01
CA TYR A 34 4.26 -4.76 7.00
C TYR A 34 3.15 -4.26 6.08
N LEU A 35 2.90 -2.95 6.08
CA LEU A 35 1.96 -2.33 5.13
C LEU A 35 2.46 -2.54 3.70
N LYS A 36 3.74 -2.28 3.41
CA LYS A 36 4.31 -2.55 2.08
C LYS A 36 4.11 -4.00 1.64
N ALA A 37 4.30 -4.97 2.54
CA ALA A 37 4.10 -6.38 2.24
C ALA A 37 2.62 -6.73 1.97
N ALA A 38 1.67 -6.15 2.70
CA ALA A 38 0.24 -6.40 2.54
C ALA A 38 -0.32 -5.95 1.17
N TRP A 39 0.24 -4.86 0.60
CA TRP A 39 -0.13 -4.33 -0.73
C TRP A 39 0.92 -4.60 -1.82
N ALA A 40 1.93 -5.43 -1.55
CA ALA A 40 2.87 -5.88 -2.57
C ALA A 40 2.15 -6.69 -3.65
N LYS A 41 2.72 -6.70 -4.87
CA LYS A 41 2.22 -7.56 -5.96
C LYS A 41 2.37 -9.04 -5.60
N ASP A 42 3.49 -9.39 -4.99
CA ASP A 42 3.76 -10.72 -4.44
C ASP A 42 3.48 -10.68 -2.93
N LYS A 43 2.25 -11.02 -2.55
CA LYS A 43 1.81 -10.91 -1.16
C LYS A 43 2.31 -12.13 -0.38
N PRO A 44 2.91 -11.93 0.81
CA PRO A 44 3.25 -13.05 1.67
C PRO A 44 1.98 -13.83 2.00
N ARG A 45 2.05 -15.16 1.85
CA ARG A 45 0.94 -16.04 2.21
C ARG A 45 0.92 -16.18 3.72
N LEU A 46 -0.26 -16.07 4.31
CA LEU A 46 -0.45 -16.46 5.70
C LEU A 46 -0.21 -17.98 5.80
N VAL A 47 0.88 -18.37 6.44
CA VAL A 47 1.16 -19.77 6.76
C VAL A 47 0.54 -20.03 8.13
N ARG A 48 -0.49 -20.88 8.20
CA ARG A 48 -0.93 -21.45 9.48
C ARG A 48 0.11 -22.51 9.88
N GLY A 49 0.75 -22.29 11.03
CA GLY A 49 1.50 -23.32 11.76
C GLY A 49 0.59 -24.09 12.70
#